data_AF-A0A7S1PMV0-F1
#
_entry.id   AF-A0A7S1PMV0-F1
#
_cell.length_a   1.000
_cell.length_b   1.000
_cell.length_c   1.000
_cell.angle_alpha   90.00
_cell.angle_beta   90.00
_cell.angle_gamma   90.00
#
_symmetry.space_group_name_H-M   'P 1'
#
loop_
_entity.id
_entity.type
_entity.pdbx_description
1 polymer ?
#
loop_
_entity_poly.entity_id
_entity_poly.type
_entity_poly.pdbx_seq_one_letter_code
_entity_poly.pdbx_strand_id
1 'polypeptide(L)'
;SSREEGSCSEYAARTVQSDHFSLVIAWAICLNTLVLVFQCDHPVWKMPFRGYSLNVWFFINGLFLACFTAELALRFAAFGCQGFFFDRKEWAWNLFDFSIVALGLTDQVLLIFGRGKGGLYLVLRDLRLLRVLRVVRIFRSFKRLRALIRGLVESFSSVCWIAVFLGVVMFISAIFTTEVLGDCKGEWPEDQRPDVEMYWGSVSASMLTLFQFLTMDDWAGVYYQVTAVKPWMAAFFMPYIIFAAFVVMSALTGVMAEHMDQVRTAEEEEEQRQRLPD
;
A
#
# COMPACT_ATOMS: atom_id res chain seq x y z
N SER A 1 19.21 -23.29 35.18
CA SER A 1 18.26 -23.03 34.08
C SER A 1 17.64 -21.64 34.18
N SER A 2 16.80 -21.35 35.19
CA SER A 2 16.02 -20.09 35.26
C SER A 2 16.81 -18.80 35.57
N ARG A 3 18.07 -18.89 36.03
CA ARG A 3 18.94 -17.72 36.29
C ARG A 3 19.80 -17.30 35.09
N GLU A 4 20.06 -18.19 34.14
CA GLU A 4 20.86 -17.91 32.94
C GLU A 4 20.00 -17.34 31.80
N GLU A 5 18.73 -17.80 31.69
CA GLU A 5 17.74 -17.26 30.75
C GLU A 5 17.50 -15.76 30.96
N GLY A 6 17.52 -15.31 32.22
CA GLY A 6 17.38 -13.88 32.57
C GLY A 6 18.53 -13.02 32.05
N SER A 7 19.79 -13.51 32.10
CA SER A 7 20.95 -12.72 31.68
C SER A 7 21.01 -12.56 30.16
N CYS A 8 20.80 -13.64 29.41
CA CYS A 8 20.86 -13.58 27.95
C CYS A 8 19.69 -12.76 27.36
N SER A 9 18.49 -12.88 27.94
CA SER A 9 17.33 -12.06 27.56
C SER A 9 17.55 -10.57 27.87
N GLU A 10 18.16 -10.25 29.02
CA GLU A 10 18.44 -8.86 29.40
C GLU A 10 19.52 -8.22 28.50
N TYR A 11 20.58 -8.95 28.13
CA TYR A 11 21.57 -8.48 27.16
C TYR A 11 20.97 -8.30 25.75
N ALA A 12 20.11 -9.22 25.31
CA ALA A 12 19.39 -9.10 24.04
C ALA A 12 18.46 -7.87 24.04
N ALA A 13 17.73 -7.64 25.13
CA ALA A 13 16.86 -6.48 25.29
C ALA A 13 17.63 -5.16 25.25
N ARG A 14 18.77 -5.06 25.95
CA ARG A 14 19.64 -3.87 25.89
C ARG A 14 20.18 -3.60 24.49
N THR A 15 20.53 -4.65 23.76
CA THR A 15 21.05 -4.54 22.39
C THR A 15 19.97 -4.06 21.42
N VAL A 16 18.77 -4.64 21.50
CA VAL A 16 17.63 -4.28 20.63
C VAL A 16 17.12 -2.87 20.88
N GLN A 17 17.19 -2.38 22.13
CA GLN A 17 16.77 -1.03 22.50
C GLN A 17 17.78 0.07 22.14
N SER A 18 18.98 -0.29 21.68
CA SER A 18 20.00 0.69 21.30
C SER A 18 19.64 1.44 20.00
N ASP A 19 19.83 2.76 20.00
CA ASP A 19 19.68 3.59 18.80
C ASP A 19 20.67 3.20 17.70
N HIS A 20 21.87 2.74 18.06
CA HIS A 20 22.86 2.26 17.10
C HIS A 20 22.38 1.01 16.37
N PHE A 21 21.77 0.06 17.09
CA PHE A 21 21.20 -1.13 16.49
C PHE A 21 20.08 -0.76 15.50
N SER A 22 19.19 0.15 15.90
CA SER A 22 18.11 0.65 15.05
C SER A 22 18.64 1.35 13.79
N LEU A 23 19.71 2.14 13.90
CA LEU A 23 20.37 2.80 12.78
C LEU A 23 21.00 1.80 11.80
N VAL A 24 21.67 0.77 12.31
CA VAL A 24 22.29 -0.29 11.49
C VAL A 24 21.22 -1.05 10.71
N ILE A 25 20.12 -1.43 11.35
CA ILE A 25 18.99 -2.08 10.68
C ILE A 25 18.36 -1.18 9.63
N ALA A 26 18.20 0.12 9.92
CA ALA A 26 17.71 1.09 8.93
C ALA A 26 18.61 1.16 7.70
N TRP A 27 19.93 1.22 7.87
CA TRP A 27 20.89 1.17 6.76
C TRP A 27 20.81 -0.14 5.97
N ALA A 28 20.66 -1.28 6.65
CA ALA A 28 20.48 -2.57 6.00
C ALA A 28 19.19 -2.61 5.15
N ILE A 29 18.09 -2.03 5.63
CA ILE A 29 16.84 -1.91 4.87
C ILE A 29 17.03 -1.01 3.64
N CYS A 30 17.67 0.15 3.80
CA CYS A 30 17.96 1.07 2.70
C CYS A 30 18.82 0.39 1.62
N LEU A 31 19.91 -0.26 2.03
CA LEU A 31 20.79 -0.98 1.11
C LEU A 31 20.05 -2.12 0.42
N ASN A 32 19.23 -2.88 1.15
CA ASN A 32 18.44 -3.95 0.55
C ASN A 32 17.41 -3.43 -0.47
N THR A 33 16.86 -2.24 -0.23
CA THR A 33 15.94 -1.56 -1.17
C THR A 33 16.68 -1.13 -2.43
N LEU A 34 17.88 -0.57 -2.33
CA LEU A 34 18.71 -0.22 -3.50
C LEU A 34 19.08 -1.46 -4.33
N VAL A 35 19.44 -2.55 -3.65
CA VAL A 35 19.72 -3.84 -4.27
C VAL A 35 18.47 -4.38 -5.00
N LEU A 36 17.28 -4.21 -4.43
CA LEU A 36 16.02 -4.61 -5.06
C LEU A 36 15.73 -3.79 -6.33
N VAL A 37 15.97 -2.48 -6.31
CA VAL A 37 15.85 -1.62 -7.51
C VAL A 37 16.80 -2.12 -8.60
N PHE A 38 18.08 -2.34 -8.25
CA PHE A 38 19.07 -2.86 -9.21
C PHE A 38 18.69 -4.25 -9.74
N GLN A 39 18.02 -5.08 -8.94
CA GLN A 39 17.51 -6.38 -9.37
C GLN A 39 16.37 -6.28 -10.38
N CYS A 40 15.53 -5.25 -10.29
CA CYS A 40 14.46 -5.01 -11.25
C CYS A 40 15.02 -4.63 -12.63
N ASP A 41 16.05 -3.80 -12.66
CA ASP A 41 16.71 -3.38 -13.91
C ASP A 41 17.55 -4.51 -14.52
N HIS A 42 18.19 -5.31 -13.67
CA HIS A 42 19.03 -6.44 -14.09
C HIS A 42 18.55 -7.77 -13.49
N PRO A 43 17.43 -8.34 -14.00
CA PRO A 43 16.81 -9.54 -13.42
C PRO A 43 17.69 -10.80 -13.55
N VAL A 44 18.56 -10.85 -14.56
CA VAL A 44 19.46 -11.98 -14.80
C VAL A 44 20.91 -11.52 -14.61
N TRP A 45 21.41 -11.64 -13.39
CA TRP A 45 22.83 -11.44 -13.11
C TRP A 45 23.48 -12.76 -12.67
N LYS A 46 24.21 -13.35 -13.61
CA LYS A 46 24.93 -14.61 -13.40
C LYS A 46 26.43 -14.37 -13.54
N MET A 47 27.19 -14.77 -12.53
CA MET A 47 28.65 -14.73 -12.59
C MET A 47 29.18 -16.13 -12.94
N PRO A 48 30.09 -16.26 -13.93
CA PRO A 48 30.76 -17.51 -14.20
C PRO A 48 31.77 -17.80 -13.09
N PHE A 49 31.57 -18.88 -12.34
CA PHE A 49 32.51 -19.31 -11.31
C PHE A 49 32.74 -20.81 -11.42
N ARG A 50 33.99 -21.20 -11.72
CA ARG A 50 34.43 -22.60 -11.74
C ARG A 50 33.55 -23.53 -12.59
N GLY A 51 33.08 -23.05 -13.74
CA GLY A 51 32.22 -23.81 -14.68
C GLY A 51 30.72 -23.78 -14.37
N TYR A 52 30.30 -23.14 -13.28
CA TYR A 52 28.89 -22.97 -12.91
C TYR A 52 28.45 -21.51 -13.06
N SER A 53 27.20 -21.29 -13.50
CA SER A 53 26.59 -19.95 -13.52
C SER A 53 25.93 -19.68 -12.16
N LEU A 54 26.61 -18.97 -11.27
CA LEU A 54 26.06 -18.60 -9.96
C LEU A 54 25.08 -17.44 -10.11
N ASN A 55 23.89 -17.58 -9.52
CA ASN A 55 22.92 -16.48 -9.47
C ASN A 55 23.33 -15.52 -8.34
N VAL A 56 23.87 -14.35 -8.68
CA VAL A 56 24.38 -13.38 -7.70
C VAL A 56 23.27 -12.92 -6.76
N TRP A 57 22.07 -12.75 -7.30
CA TRP A 57 20.89 -12.33 -6.53
C TRP A 57 20.48 -13.31 -5.45
N PHE A 58 20.73 -14.62 -5.64
CA PHE A 58 20.43 -15.64 -4.64
C PHE A 58 21.25 -15.40 -3.36
N PHE A 59 22.55 -15.13 -3.52
CA PHE A 59 23.46 -14.88 -2.40
C PHE A 59 23.21 -13.55 -1.72
N ILE A 60 23.05 -12.47 -2.50
CA ILE A 60 22.80 -11.13 -1.93
C ILE A 60 21.47 -11.13 -1.16
N ASN A 61 20.40 -11.65 -1.74
CA ASN A 61 19.11 -11.73 -1.04
C ASN A 61 19.17 -12.67 0.17
N GLY A 62 19.92 -13.76 0.08
CA GLY A 62 20.16 -14.68 1.20
C GLY A 62 20.88 -14.01 2.36
N LEU A 63 21.88 -13.16 2.09
CA LEU A 63 22.60 -12.41 3.10
C LEU A 63 21.68 -11.46 3.87
N PHE A 64 20.91 -10.62 3.16
CA PHE A 64 19.96 -9.72 3.81
C PHE A 64 18.88 -10.47 4.58
N LEU A 65 18.37 -11.56 4.02
CA LEU A 65 17.40 -12.41 4.71
C LEU A 65 17.98 -12.97 6.00
N ALA A 66 19.21 -13.49 5.97
CA ALA A 66 19.88 -13.98 7.17
C ALA A 66 20.06 -12.89 8.23
N CYS A 67 20.46 -11.67 7.83
CA CYS A 67 20.54 -10.53 8.75
C CYS A 67 19.18 -10.21 9.40
N PHE A 68 18.10 -10.17 8.63
CA PHE A 68 16.75 -9.89 9.15
C PHE A 68 16.17 -11.05 9.97
N THR A 69 16.50 -12.30 9.63
CA THR A 69 16.14 -13.46 10.45
C THR A 69 16.85 -13.41 11.80
N ALA A 70 18.14 -13.04 11.81
CA ALA A 70 18.91 -12.88 13.04
C ALA A 70 18.35 -11.74 13.91
N GLU A 71 18.04 -10.59 13.31
CA GLU A 71 17.36 -9.47 13.98
C GLU A 71 16.04 -9.92 14.62
N LEU A 72 15.20 -10.64 13.87
CA LEU A 72 13.91 -11.13 14.34
C LEU A 72 14.09 -12.13 15.49
N ALA A 73 15.06 -13.04 15.39
CA ALA A 73 15.39 -14.00 16.45
C ALA A 73 15.88 -13.31 17.72
N LEU A 74 16.71 -12.26 17.61
CA LEU A 74 17.15 -11.45 18.75
C LEU A 74 15.97 -10.74 19.43
N ARG A 75 15.04 -10.17 18.66
CA ARG A 75 13.80 -9.60 19.21
C ARG A 75 12.95 -10.65 19.91
N PHE A 76 12.84 -11.83 19.32
CA PHE A 76 12.08 -12.93 19.91
C PHE A 76 12.70 -13.41 21.24
N ALA A 77 14.03 -13.46 21.33
CA ALA A 77 14.76 -13.79 22.56
C ALA A 77 14.66 -12.69 23.63
N ALA A 78 14.56 -11.42 23.22
CA ALA A 78 14.43 -10.29 24.14
C ALA A 78 13.02 -10.17 24.76
N PHE A 79 11.96 -10.37 23.97
CA PHE A 79 10.57 -10.14 24.42
C PHE A 79 9.78 -11.42 24.74
N GLY A 80 10.29 -12.60 24.35
CA GLY A 80 9.60 -13.89 24.48
C GLY A 80 8.37 -14.03 23.57
N CYS A 81 7.81 -15.24 23.48
CA CYS A 81 6.65 -15.52 22.61
C CYS A 81 5.40 -14.70 22.98
N GLN A 82 5.13 -14.54 24.28
CA GLN A 82 3.97 -13.76 24.75
C GLN A 82 4.17 -12.26 24.56
N GLY A 83 5.34 -11.71 24.87
CA GLY A 83 5.62 -10.28 24.65
C GLY A 83 5.68 -9.89 23.18
N PHE A 84 6.16 -10.77 22.30
CA PHE A 84 6.28 -10.46 20.87
C PHE A 84 4.93 -10.34 20.14
N PHE A 85 3.97 -11.23 20.46
CA PHE A 85 2.66 -11.28 19.79
C PHE A 85 1.54 -10.55 20.55
N PHE A 86 1.59 -10.43 21.89
CA PHE A 86 0.53 -9.80 22.68
C PHE A 86 0.81 -8.34 23.09
N ASP A 87 1.93 -7.74 22.68
CA ASP A 87 2.16 -6.31 22.90
C ASP A 87 1.25 -5.45 22.01
N ARG A 88 0.24 -4.84 22.64
CA ARG A 88 -0.86 -4.11 21.97
C ARG A 88 -0.38 -3.00 21.02
N LYS A 89 0.82 -2.45 21.22
CA LYS A 89 1.34 -1.32 20.41
C LYS A 89 2.20 -1.74 19.23
N GLU A 90 2.95 -2.83 19.32
CA GLU A 90 3.93 -3.24 18.31
C GLU A 90 3.61 -4.59 17.65
N TRP A 91 2.56 -5.30 18.09
CA TRP A 91 2.20 -6.63 17.57
C TRP A 91 2.02 -6.65 16.05
N ALA A 92 1.38 -5.63 15.46
CA ALA A 92 1.11 -5.57 14.03
C ALA A 92 2.43 -5.46 13.22
N TRP A 93 3.37 -4.64 13.68
CA TRP A 93 4.70 -4.48 13.07
C TRP A 93 5.54 -5.74 13.23
N ASN A 94 5.47 -6.38 14.39
CA ASN A 94 6.15 -7.64 14.67
C ASN A 94 5.62 -8.79 13.79
N LEU A 95 4.29 -8.91 13.64
CA LEU A 95 3.65 -9.90 12.77
C LEU A 95 3.98 -9.64 11.30
N PHE A 96 3.99 -8.38 10.88
CA PHE A 96 4.41 -7.98 9.53
C PHE A 96 5.86 -8.37 9.25
N ASP A 97 6.78 -8.07 10.17
CA ASP A 97 8.19 -8.45 10.03
C ASP A 97 8.36 -9.96 9.98
N PHE A 98 7.68 -10.71 10.85
CA PHE A 98 7.67 -12.17 10.81
C PHE A 98 7.18 -12.71 9.46
N SER A 99 6.07 -12.17 8.95
CA SER A 99 5.49 -12.58 7.67
C SER A 99 6.46 -12.36 6.51
N ILE A 100 7.17 -11.22 6.47
CA ILE A 100 8.17 -10.95 5.44
C ILE A 100 9.36 -11.92 5.53
N VAL A 101 9.87 -12.21 6.74
CA VAL A 101 10.96 -13.18 6.89
C VAL A 101 10.50 -14.58 6.45
N ALA A 102 9.29 -15.00 6.85
CA ALA A 102 8.72 -16.29 6.47
C ALA A 102 8.54 -16.42 4.95
N LEU A 103 8.03 -15.37 4.27
CA LEU A 103 7.92 -15.32 2.81
C LEU A 103 9.30 -15.39 2.14
N GLY A 104 10.30 -14.67 2.67
CA GLY A 104 11.67 -14.69 2.15
C GLY A 104 12.33 -16.06 2.30
N LEU A 105 12.14 -16.73 3.44
CA LEU A 105 12.64 -18.09 3.66
C LEU A 105 11.95 -19.09 2.73
N THR A 106 10.64 -18.96 2.56
CA THR A 106 9.87 -19.81 1.65
C THR A 106 10.35 -19.65 0.20
N ASP A 107 10.59 -18.43 -0.28
CA ASP A 107 11.11 -18.18 -1.63
C ASP A 107 12.52 -18.78 -1.80
N GLN A 108 13.43 -18.61 -0.83
CA GLN A 108 14.77 -19.21 -0.90
C GLN A 108 14.74 -20.74 -0.90
N VAL A 109 13.92 -21.36 -0.04
CA VAL A 109 13.73 -22.83 -0.02
C VAL A 109 13.14 -23.31 -1.34
N LEU A 110 12.18 -22.59 -1.91
CA LEU A 110 11.56 -22.92 -3.20
C LEU A 110 12.58 -22.83 -4.35
N LEU A 111 13.52 -21.89 -4.32
CA LEU A 111 14.58 -21.80 -5.35
C LEU A 111 15.57 -22.97 -5.28
N ILE A 112 15.78 -23.55 -4.11
CA ILE A 112 16.71 -24.68 -3.89
C ILE A 112 16.03 -26.02 -4.18
N PHE A 113 14.84 -26.24 -3.63
CA PHE A 113 14.13 -27.53 -3.63
C PHE A 113 12.94 -27.59 -4.59
N GLY A 114 12.39 -26.45 -4.99
CA GLY A 114 11.18 -26.32 -5.80
C GLY A 114 11.42 -26.56 -7.30
N ARG A 115 11.76 -27.81 -7.66
CA ARG A 115 11.72 -28.31 -9.05
C ARG A 115 10.33 -28.81 -9.49
N GLY A 116 9.30 -28.62 -8.67
CA GLY A 116 7.94 -29.13 -8.91
C GLY A 116 7.06 -28.16 -9.71
N LYS A 117 6.55 -28.61 -10.87
CA LYS A 117 5.50 -27.93 -11.65
C LYS A 117 4.12 -28.21 -11.04
N GLY A 118 3.78 -27.59 -9.91
CA GLY A 118 2.45 -27.66 -9.29
C GLY A 118 1.72 -26.32 -9.29
N GLY A 119 0.38 -26.31 -9.19
CA GLY A 119 -0.40 -25.07 -9.08
C GLY A 119 0.02 -24.19 -7.90
N LEU A 120 0.46 -24.80 -6.79
CA LEU A 120 1.04 -24.10 -5.64
C LEU A 120 2.33 -23.32 -6.01
N TYR A 121 3.15 -23.83 -6.95
CA TYR A 121 4.33 -23.11 -7.42
C TYR A 121 3.95 -21.82 -8.16
N LEU A 122 2.84 -21.79 -8.91
CA LEU A 122 2.37 -20.58 -9.59
C LEU A 122 1.93 -19.50 -8.59
N VAL A 123 1.17 -19.87 -7.57
CA VAL A 123 0.77 -18.94 -6.51
C VAL A 123 1.97 -18.44 -5.72
N LEU A 124 2.87 -19.36 -5.30
CA LEU A 124 4.09 -18.99 -4.57
C LEU A 124 5.05 -18.15 -5.43
N ARG A 125 5.04 -18.34 -6.77
CA ARG A 125 5.77 -17.50 -7.72
C ARG A 125 5.26 -16.07 -7.64
N ASP A 126 3.97 -15.84 -7.63
CA ASP A 126 3.45 -14.47 -7.66
C ASP A 126 3.57 -13.78 -6.28
N LEU A 127 3.50 -14.55 -5.18
CA LEU A 127 3.80 -14.06 -3.82
C LEU A 127 5.23 -13.53 -3.66
N ARG A 128 6.15 -13.88 -4.57
CA ARG A 128 7.50 -13.31 -4.55
C ARG A 128 7.52 -11.81 -4.81
N LEU A 129 6.47 -11.23 -5.42
CA LEU A 129 6.32 -9.78 -5.58
C LEU A 129 6.09 -9.10 -4.21
N LEU A 130 5.50 -9.79 -3.24
CA LEU A 130 5.34 -9.28 -1.87
C LEU A 130 6.67 -9.04 -1.17
N ARG A 131 7.80 -9.52 -1.73
CA ARG A 131 9.12 -9.16 -1.22
C ARG A 131 9.36 -7.65 -1.24
N VAL A 132 8.69 -6.88 -2.11
CA VAL A 132 8.73 -5.41 -2.14
C VAL A 132 8.19 -4.82 -0.83
N LEU A 133 7.29 -5.51 -0.13
CA LEU A 133 6.78 -5.10 1.18
C LEU A 133 7.89 -4.95 2.22
N ARG A 134 9.08 -5.55 2.04
CA ARG A 134 10.22 -5.31 2.93
C ARG A 134 10.64 -3.83 2.99
N VAL A 135 10.37 -3.04 1.95
CA VAL A 135 10.62 -1.59 1.94
C VAL A 135 9.79 -0.89 3.00
N VAL A 136 8.58 -1.38 3.27
CA VAL A 136 7.66 -0.86 4.31
C VAL A 136 8.28 -0.95 5.71
N ARG A 137 9.27 -1.83 5.94
CA ARG A 137 10.00 -1.90 7.21
C ARG A 137 10.70 -0.59 7.58
N ILE A 138 11.07 0.23 6.59
CA ILE A 138 11.65 1.55 6.83
C ILE A 138 10.70 2.44 7.65
N PHE A 139 9.39 2.27 7.46
CA PHE A 139 8.37 3.01 8.19
C PHE A 139 8.44 2.74 9.69
N ARG A 140 8.81 1.52 10.09
CA ARG A 140 8.98 1.15 11.50
C ARG A 140 10.22 1.81 12.13
N SER A 141 11.32 1.90 11.38
CA SER A 141 12.60 2.44 11.87
C SER A 141 12.52 3.93 12.22
N PHE A 142 11.71 4.72 11.51
CA PHE A 142 11.61 6.16 11.72
C PHE A 142 10.39 6.54 12.58
N LYS A 143 10.62 7.01 13.81
CA LYS A 143 9.56 7.47 14.74
C LYS A 143 8.64 8.53 14.12
N ARG A 144 9.21 9.50 13.39
CA ARG A 144 8.46 10.55 12.68
C ARG A 144 7.52 9.96 11.61
N LEU A 145 8.03 9.01 10.84
CA LEU A 145 7.26 8.35 9.77
C LEU A 145 6.11 7.49 10.31
N ARG A 146 6.34 6.80 11.44
CA ARG A 146 5.27 6.12 12.19
C ARG A 146 4.21 7.07 12.72
N ALA A 147 4.58 8.29 13.11
CA ALA A 147 3.61 9.29 13.55
C ALA A 147 2.75 9.77 12.37
N LEU A 148 3.37 10.06 11.22
CA LEU A 148 2.66 10.45 9.99
C LEU A 148 1.68 9.36 9.52
N ILE A 149 2.10 8.09 9.50
CA ILE A 149 1.22 6.99 9.09
C ILE A 149 0.07 6.79 10.08
N ARG A 150 0.31 6.93 11.39
CA ARG A 150 -0.76 6.85 12.39
C ARG A 150 -1.77 7.97 12.20
N GLY A 151 -1.30 9.21 12.01
CA GLY A 151 -2.17 10.34 11.67
C GLY A 151 -2.99 10.07 10.42
N LEU A 152 -2.36 9.56 9.35
CA LEU A 152 -3.06 9.20 8.10
C LEU A 152 -4.15 8.14 8.33
N VAL A 153 -3.85 7.09 9.09
CA VAL A 153 -4.80 6.01 9.40
C VAL A 153 -5.95 6.52 10.27
N GLU A 154 -5.67 7.41 11.22
CA GLU A 154 -6.70 8.05 12.05
C GLU A 154 -7.62 8.93 11.21
N SER A 155 -7.08 9.74 10.29
CA SER A 155 -7.87 10.55 9.35
C SER A 155 -8.65 9.70 8.34
N PHE A 156 -8.21 8.47 8.05
CA PHE A 156 -8.85 7.58 7.09
C PHE A 156 -10.28 7.19 7.50
N SER A 157 -10.58 7.15 8.81
CA SER A 157 -11.92 6.78 9.31
C SER A 157 -13.01 7.74 8.80
N SER A 158 -12.73 9.04 8.81
CA SER A 158 -13.67 10.07 8.34
C SER A 158 -13.85 10.04 6.82
N VAL A 159 -12.75 9.86 6.08
CA VAL A 159 -12.76 9.78 4.61
C VAL A 159 -13.46 8.51 4.12
N CYS A 160 -13.33 7.41 4.86
CA CYS A 160 -13.94 6.12 4.53
C CYS A 160 -15.47 6.22 4.40
N TRP A 161 -16.15 6.93 5.32
CA TRP A 161 -17.61 7.08 5.24
C TRP A 161 -18.07 7.90 4.04
N ILE A 162 -17.33 8.96 3.68
CA ILE A 162 -17.59 9.73 2.46
C ILE A 162 -17.38 8.85 1.23
N ALA A 163 -16.30 8.05 1.21
CA ALA A 163 -16.01 7.13 0.12
C ALA A 163 -17.09 6.03 -0.02
N VAL A 164 -17.60 5.49 1.09
CA VAL A 164 -18.71 4.52 1.10
C VAL A 164 -19.98 5.14 0.55
N PHE A 165 -20.36 6.33 1.02
CA PHE A 165 -21.53 7.05 0.53
C PHE A 165 -21.43 7.31 -0.98
N LEU A 166 -20.29 7.81 -1.43
CA LEU A 166 -20.01 8.05 -2.85
C LEU A 166 -20.03 6.74 -3.67
N GLY A 167 -19.49 5.66 -3.12
CA GLY A 167 -19.52 4.32 -3.70
C GLY A 167 -20.95 3.81 -3.90
N VAL A 168 -21.85 4.05 -2.94
CA VAL A 168 -23.27 3.69 -3.07
C VAL A 168 -23.95 4.51 -4.17
N VAL A 169 -23.75 5.84 -4.20
CA VAL A 169 -24.29 6.71 -5.26
C VAL A 169 -23.80 6.28 -6.64
N MET A 170 -22.50 5.97 -6.75
CA MET A 170 -21.89 5.47 -7.97
C MET A 170 -22.43 4.11 -8.38
N PHE A 171 -22.63 3.19 -7.44
CA PHE A 171 -23.19 1.87 -7.71
C PHE A 171 -24.63 1.94 -8.25
N ILE A 172 -25.49 2.75 -7.61
CA ILE A 172 -26.87 2.97 -8.08
C ILE A 172 -26.86 3.61 -9.48
N SER A 173 -26.01 4.61 -9.69
CA SER A 173 -25.83 5.27 -10.99
C SER A 173 -25.31 4.31 -12.06
N ALA A 174 -24.44 3.38 -11.68
CA ALA A 174 -23.87 2.37 -12.58
C ALA A 174 -24.91 1.36 -13.03
N ILE A 175 -25.78 0.88 -12.13
CA ILE A 175 -26.91 0.01 -12.52
C ILE A 175 -27.81 0.75 -13.51
N PHE A 176 -28.21 1.98 -13.18
CA PHE A 176 -29.08 2.78 -14.05
C PHE A 176 -28.48 3.00 -15.44
N THR A 177 -27.21 3.39 -15.52
CA THR A 177 -26.53 3.63 -16.82
C THR A 177 -26.30 2.35 -17.61
N THR A 178 -25.99 1.22 -16.96
CA THR A 178 -25.85 -0.09 -17.62
C THR A 178 -27.17 -0.51 -18.28
N GLU A 179 -28.28 -0.41 -17.56
CA GLU A 179 -29.61 -0.78 -18.07
C GLU A 179 -30.07 0.16 -19.21
N VAL A 180 -29.78 1.45 -19.11
CA VAL A 180 -30.25 2.45 -20.10
C VAL A 180 -29.36 2.53 -21.33
N LEU A 181 -28.04 2.37 -21.18
CA LEU A 181 -27.06 2.59 -22.25
C LEU A 181 -26.49 1.26 -22.78
N GLY A 182 -26.25 0.30 -21.89
CA GLY A 182 -25.62 -0.99 -22.21
C GLY A 182 -26.54 -1.96 -22.94
N ASP A 183 -27.82 -2.04 -22.55
CA ASP A 183 -28.81 -2.97 -23.14
C ASP A 183 -29.36 -2.50 -24.51
N CYS A 184 -29.19 -1.21 -24.84
CA CYS A 184 -29.66 -0.62 -26.10
C CYS A 184 -28.62 -0.71 -27.26
N LYS A 185 -27.85 -1.80 -27.38
CA LYS A 185 -26.76 -1.94 -28.37
C LYS A 185 -27.16 -1.62 -29.83
N GLY A 186 -28.43 -1.84 -30.18
CA GLY A 186 -28.97 -1.57 -31.52
C GLY A 186 -29.22 -0.10 -31.85
N GLU A 187 -29.31 0.78 -30.86
CA GLU A 187 -29.58 2.22 -31.04
C GLU A 187 -28.31 3.03 -31.32
N TRP A 188 -27.14 2.45 -31.06
CA TRP A 188 -25.85 3.11 -31.22
C TRP A 188 -25.31 2.97 -32.65
N PRO A 189 -24.70 4.02 -33.21
CA PRO A 189 -23.92 3.95 -34.46
C PRO A 189 -22.87 2.83 -34.42
N GLU A 190 -22.67 2.10 -35.52
CA GLU A 190 -21.79 0.91 -35.53
C GLU A 190 -20.35 1.20 -35.09
N ASP A 191 -19.84 2.39 -35.42
CA ASP A 191 -18.52 2.89 -35.03
C ASP A 191 -18.38 3.12 -33.53
N GLN A 192 -19.48 3.39 -32.81
CA GLN A 192 -19.49 3.73 -31.39
C GLN A 192 -19.85 2.55 -30.47
N ARG A 193 -20.37 1.45 -31.03
CA ARG A 193 -20.78 0.27 -30.25
C ARG A 193 -19.67 -0.33 -29.38
N PRO A 194 -18.41 -0.45 -29.86
CA PRO A 194 -17.32 -0.99 -29.03
C PRO A 194 -17.07 -0.14 -27.78
N ASP A 195 -17.10 1.19 -27.93
CA ASP A 195 -16.86 2.13 -26.83
C ASP A 195 -18.02 2.11 -25.82
N VAL A 196 -19.26 2.06 -26.31
CA VAL A 196 -20.44 1.93 -25.44
C VAL A 196 -20.39 0.62 -24.64
N GLU A 197 -19.97 -0.48 -25.26
CA GLU A 197 -19.82 -1.76 -24.56
C GLU A 197 -18.66 -1.72 -23.55
N MET A 198 -17.58 -1.03 -23.87
CA MET A 198 -16.46 -0.80 -22.94
C MET A 198 -16.89 0.05 -21.72
N TYR A 199 -17.70 1.08 -21.92
CA TYR A 199 -18.10 2.00 -20.85
C TYR A 199 -19.31 1.52 -20.04
N TRP A 200 -20.28 0.88 -20.70
CA TRP A 200 -21.62 0.62 -20.15
C TRP A 200 -22.08 -0.82 -20.29
N GLY A 201 -21.26 -1.72 -20.83
CA GLY A 201 -21.64 -3.12 -21.10
C GLY A 201 -21.81 -4.00 -19.85
N SER A 202 -21.35 -3.53 -18.68
CA SER A 202 -21.60 -4.18 -17.39
C SER A 202 -21.61 -3.15 -16.27
N VAL A 203 -22.20 -3.52 -15.13
CA VAL A 203 -22.21 -2.65 -13.93
C VAL A 203 -20.80 -2.28 -13.50
N SER A 204 -19.83 -3.19 -13.61
CA SER A 204 -18.43 -2.89 -13.25
C SER A 204 -17.78 -1.89 -14.23
N ALA A 205 -18.07 -2.00 -15.52
CA ALA A 205 -17.62 -1.05 -16.52
C ALA A 205 -18.23 0.33 -16.25
N SER A 206 -19.54 0.40 -16.03
CA SER A 206 -20.26 1.64 -15.72
C SER A 206 -19.75 2.29 -14.43
N MET A 207 -19.43 1.49 -13.40
CA MET A 207 -18.79 2.00 -12.19
C MET A 207 -17.42 2.63 -12.46
N LEU A 208 -16.58 2.01 -13.30
CA LEU A 208 -15.28 2.58 -13.67
C LEU A 208 -15.44 3.87 -14.48
N THR A 209 -16.37 3.91 -15.43
CA THR A 209 -16.69 5.11 -16.21
C THR A 209 -17.19 6.25 -15.31
N LEU A 210 -18.08 5.96 -14.36
CA LEU A 210 -18.56 6.95 -13.40
C LEU A 210 -17.49 7.38 -12.39
N PHE A 211 -16.58 6.48 -12.01
CA PHE A 211 -15.39 6.84 -11.24
C PHE A 211 -14.47 7.79 -12.02
N GLN A 212 -14.29 7.56 -13.32
CA GLN A 212 -13.57 8.45 -14.21
C GLN A 212 -14.24 9.84 -14.28
N PHE A 213 -15.58 9.91 -14.29
CA PHE A 213 -16.32 11.16 -14.20
C PHE A 213 -16.11 11.84 -12.84
N LEU A 214 -16.06 11.06 -11.77
CA LEU A 214 -15.76 11.55 -10.43
C LEU A 214 -14.37 12.19 -10.36
N THR A 215 -13.36 11.61 -11.02
CA THR A 215 -12.01 12.17 -11.09
C THR A 215 -11.85 13.32 -12.08
N MET A 216 -12.94 13.72 -12.76
CA MET A 216 -12.94 14.74 -13.80
C MET A 216 -12.02 14.42 -14.99
N ASP A 217 -11.78 13.13 -15.24
CA ASP A 217 -10.88 12.68 -16.29
C ASP A 217 -11.68 12.32 -17.55
N ASP A 218 -11.41 13.00 -18.66
CA ASP A 218 -12.01 12.74 -19.99
C ASP A 218 -13.54 12.45 -20.03
N TRP A 219 -14.31 13.04 -19.13
CA TRP A 219 -15.75 12.79 -19.02
C TRP A 219 -16.56 13.43 -20.15
N ALA A 220 -16.04 14.50 -20.75
CA ALA A 220 -16.74 15.27 -21.78
C ALA A 220 -16.94 14.45 -23.06
N GLY A 221 -15.94 13.65 -23.47
CA GLY A 221 -16.04 12.80 -24.65
C GLY A 221 -17.18 11.79 -24.51
N VAL A 222 -17.19 11.05 -23.41
CA VAL A 222 -18.25 10.08 -23.09
C VAL A 222 -19.62 10.76 -22.94
N TYR A 223 -19.67 11.94 -22.31
CA TYR A 223 -20.90 12.73 -22.19
C TYR A 223 -21.49 13.10 -23.56
N TYR A 224 -20.67 13.63 -24.47
CA TYR A 224 -21.14 14.04 -25.81
C TYR A 224 -21.55 12.84 -26.65
N GLN A 225 -20.82 11.73 -26.56
CA GLN A 225 -21.19 10.48 -27.23
C GLN A 225 -22.58 10.00 -26.81
N VAL A 226 -22.88 10.01 -25.51
CA VAL A 226 -24.19 9.57 -25.01
C VAL A 226 -25.30 10.58 -25.37
N THR A 227 -25.06 11.88 -25.18
CA THR A 227 -26.09 12.91 -25.38
C THR A 227 -26.39 13.18 -26.85
N ALA A 228 -25.49 12.84 -27.77
CA ALA A 228 -25.76 12.88 -29.21
C ALA A 228 -26.86 11.89 -29.62
N VAL A 229 -26.95 10.73 -28.95
CA VAL A 229 -27.95 9.69 -29.23
C VAL A 229 -29.15 9.79 -28.30
N LYS A 230 -28.92 10.04 -27.01
CA LYS A 230 -29.96 10.17 -25.97
C LYS A 230 -29.82 11.52 -25.22
N PRO A 231 -30.31 12.63 -25.80
CA PRO A 231 -30.13 13.97 -25.22
C PRO A 231 -30.64 14.14 -23.78
N TRP A 232 -31.69 13.40 -23.40
CA TRP A 232 -32.27 13.45 -22.05
C TRP A 232 -31.31 12.96 -20.96
N MET A 233 -30.30 12.14 -21.31
CA MET A 233 -29.26 11.71 -20.36
C MET A 233 -28.40 12.87 -19.85
N ALA A 234 -28.40 14.02 -20.54
CA ALA A 234 -27.77 15.24 -20.04
C ALA A 234 -28.32 15.65 -18.66
N ALA A 235 -29.62 15.44 -18.42
CA ALA A 235 -30.26 15.75 -17.14
C ALA A 235 -29.81 14.82 -16.00
N PHE A 236 -29.28 13.64 -16.32
CA PHE A 236 -28.70 12.72 -15.35
C PHE A 236 -27.21 12.99 -15.12
N PHE A 237 -26.42 13.08 -16.20
CA PHE A 237 -24.97 13.25 -16.09
C PHE A 237 -24.57 14.63 -15.58
N MET A 238 -25.26 15.71 -15.98
CA MET A 238 -24.84 17.05 -15.60
C MET A 238 -24.89 17.27 -14.07
N PRO A 239 -25.99 16.91 -13.36
CA PRO A 239 -26.00 16.97 -11.90
C PRO A 239 -24.97 16.04 -11.25
N TYR A 240 -24.74 14.84 -11.81
CA TYR A 240 -23.74 13.90 -11.30
C TYR A 240 -22.32 14.50 -11.38
N ILE A 241 -21.96 15.09 -12.52
CA ILE A 241 -20.65 15.73 -12.73
C ILE A 241 -20.51 16.95 -11.82
N ILE A 242 -21.54 17.79 -11.70
CA ILE A 242 -21.51 18.93 -10.78
C ILE A 242 -21.29 18.46 -9.35
N PHE A 243 -22.05 17.44 -8.91
CA PHE A 243 -21.89 16.84 -7.59
C PHE A 243 -20.48 16.29 -7.38
N ALA A 244 -19.94 15.54 -8.34
CA ALA A 244 -18.57 15.04 -8.31
C ALA A 244 -17.54 16.16 -8.19
N ALA A 245 -17.67 17.24 -8.97
CA ALA A 245 -16.78 18.40 -8.91
C ALA A 245 -16.81 19.04 -7.52
N PHE A 246 -18.01 19.20 -6.96
CA PHE A 246 -18.16 19.71 -5.60
C PHE A 246 -17.52 18.80 -4.55
N VAL A 247 -17.65 17.47 -4.67
CA VAL A 247 -17.00 16.53 -3.74
C VAL A 247 -15.48 16.66 -3.79
N VAL A 248 -14.89 16.68 -4.99
CA VAL A 248 -13.43 16.83 -5.15
C VAL A 248 -12.95 18.17 -4.58
N MET A 249 -13.64 19.27 -4.91
CA MET A 249 -13.29 20.60 -4.40
C MET A 249 -13.46 20.71 -2.88
N SER A 250 -14.49 20.08 -2.32
CA SER A 250 -14.73 20.06 -0.88
C SER A 250 -13.68 19.25 -0.14
N ALA A 251 -13.23 18.13 -0.72
CA ALA A 251 -12.15 17.32 -0.15
C ALA A 251 -10.82 18.10 -0.13
N LEU A 252 -10.46 18.79 -1.21
CA LEU A 252 -9.28 19.64 -1.26
C LEU A 252 -9.35 20.78 -0.23
N THR A 253 -10.50 21.45 -0.16
CA THR A 253 -10.72 22.54 0.79
C THR A 253 -10.64 22.04 2.23
N GLY A 254 -11.18 20.86 2.53
CA GLY A 254 -11.10 20.23 3.85
C GLY A 254 -9.66 19.98 4.29
N VAL A 255 -8.83 19.42 3.40
CA VAL A 255 -7.40 19.17 3.69
C VAL A 255 -6.63 20.47 3.88
N MET A 256 -6.91 21.50 3.08
CA MET A 256 -6.27 22.81 3.23
C MET A 256 -6.68 23.49 4.54
N ALA A 257 -7.95 23.40 4.92
CA ALA A 257 -8.46 23.95 6.18
C ALA A 257 -7.82 23.26 7.39
N GLU A 258 -7.71 21.92 7.36
CA GLU A 258 -7.03 21.15 8.41
C GLU A 258 -5.54 21.55 8.53
N HIS A 259 -4.84 21.73 7.41
CA HIS A 259 -3.46 22.20 7.42
C HIS A 259 -3.32 23.63 7.98
N MET A 260 -4.22 24.55 7.61
CA MET A 260 -4.22 25.92 8.16
C MET A 260 -4.46 25.92 9.67
N ASP A 261 -5.36 25.07 10.16
CA ASP A 261 -5.62 24.91 11.61
C ASP A 261 -4.40 24.35 12.35
N GLN A 262 -3.70 23.37 11.75
CA GLN A 262 -2.45 22.83 12.29
C GLN A 262 -1.32 23.87 12.35
N VAL A 263 -1.17 24.71 11.32
CA VAL A 263 -0.16 25.79 11.32
C VAL A 263 -0.49 26.83 12.38
N ARG A 264 -1.76 27.24 12.47
CA ARG A 264 -2.20 28.24 13.44
C ARG A 264 -1.99 27.76 14.88
N THR A 265 -2.35 26.52 15.18
CA THR A 265 -2.14 25.94 16.53
C THR A 265 -0.66 25.85 16.89
N ALA A 266 0.20 25.52 15.92
CA ALA A 266 1.65 25.52 16.14
C ALA A 266 2.21 26.94 16.44
N GLU A 267 1.75 27.97 15.71
CA GLU A 267 2.14 29.36 15.97
C GLU A 267 1.67 29.83 17.36
N GLU A 268 0.43 29.52 17.75
CA GLU A 268 -0.12 29.87 19.07
C GLU A 268 0.67 29.19 20.23
N GLU A 269 1.11 27.94 20.05
CA GLU A 269 1.97 27.24 21.01
C GLU A 269 3.37 27.86 21.11
N GLU A 270 3.97 28.27 19.99
CA GLU A 270 5.26 28.96 19.97
C GLU A 270 5.19 30.32 20.67
N GLU A 271 4.14 31.11 20.41
CA GLU A 271 3.91 32.38 21.11
C GLU A 271 3.71 32.17 22.61
N GLN A 272 2.95 31.15 23.03
CA GLN A 272 2.77 30.85 24.46
C GLN A 272 4.08 30.45 25.14
N ARG A 273 4.93 29.66 24.48
CA ARG A 273 6.27 29.33 25.00
C ARG A 273 7.16 30.55 25.17
N GLN A 274 7.05 31.54 24.28
CA GLN A 274 7.80 32.79 24.39
C GLN A 274 7.27 33.71 25.50
N ARG A 275 6.01 33.55 25.93
CA ARG A 275 5.37 34.37 26.98
C ARG A 275 5.52 33.83 28.40
N LEU A 276 5.94 32.58 28.59
CA LEU A 276 6.22 32.02 29.91
C LEU A 276 7.64 32.44 30.35
N PRO A 277 7.80 33.26 31.41
CA PRO A 277 9.12 33.53 31.98
C PRO A 277 9.66 32.26 32.67
N ASP A 278 10.98 32.06 32.56
CA ASP A 278 11.76 30.95 33.16
C ASP A 278 11.48 30.73 34.67
#